data_AF-A0A453BR40-F1
#
_entry.id   AF-A0A453BR40-F1
#
_cell.length_a   1.000
_cell.length_b   1.000
_cell.length_c   1.000
_cell.angle_alpha   90.00
_cell.angle_beta   90.00
_cell.angle_gamma   90.00
#
_symmetry.space_group_name_H-M   'P 1'
#
loop_
_entity.id
_entity.type
_entity.pdbx_description
1 polymer ?
#
loop_
_entity_poly.entity_id
_entity_poly.type
_entity_poly.pdbx_seq_one_letter_code
_entity_poly.pdbx_strand_id
1 'polypeptide(L)'
;MNSTASKLVDCYELKDNCAKFASYFSPDDSSNVGLNDLIFELSVMHLTLLNRPMSAMWIFEFVREADCYPNISIAYRILFTMTDCIASAERSF
;
A
#
# COMPACT_ATOMS: atom_id res chain seq x y z
N MET A 1 -12.34 -12.50 26.17
CA MET A 1 -12.79 -12.59 24.77
C MET A 1 -12.02 -11.54 23.98
N ASN A 2 -10.87 -11.92 23.40
CA ASN A 2 -10.04 -11.03 22.61
C ASN A 2 -10.68 -10.92 21.22
N SER A 3 -11.32 -9.80 20.96
CA SER A 3 -12.08 -9.51 19.73
C SER A 3 -11.16 -9.54 18.52
N THR A 4 -11.14 -10.67 17.82
CA THR A 4 -10.26 -11.01 16.69
C THR A 4 -10.48 -10.16 15.42
N ALA A 5 -11.21 -9.05 15.50
CA ALA A 5 -11.66 -8.26 14.35
C ALA A 5 -11.64 -6.72 14.56
N SER A 6 -11.22 -6.22 15.73
CA SER A 6 -11.40 -4.80 16.09
C SER A 6 -10.47 -3.78 15.42
N LYS A 7 -9.65 -4.19 14.45
CA LYS A 7 -8.80 -3.29 13.64
C LYS A 7 -8.67 -3.81 12.21
N LEU A 8 -9.78 -4.09 11.52
CA LEU A 8 -9.79 -3.63 10.13
C LEU A 8 -9.43 -2.15 10.25
N VAL A 9 -8.34 -1.69 9.63
CA VAL A 9 -8.13 -0.26 9.36
C VAL A 9 -9.51 0.31 9.06
N ASP A 10 -9.99 1.27 9.86
CA ASP A 10 -11.35 1.76 9.77
C ASP A 10 -11.64 1.98 8.27
N CYS A 11 -12.62 1.28 7.68
CA CYS A 11 -12.69 1.17 6.21
C CYS A 11 -12.72 2.57 5.54
N TYR A 12 -13.19 3.57 6.30
CA TYR A 12 -13.11 4.99 5.99
C TYR A 12 -11.68 5.54 5.97
N GLU A 13 -10.86 5.25 6.98
CA GLU A 13 -9.45 5.65 7.05
C GLU A 13 -8.61 4.99 5.96
N LEU A 14 -8.85 3.70 5.65
CA LEU A 14 -8.16 3.02 4.54
C LEU A 14 -8.44 3.72 3.21
N LYS A 15 -9.71 3.99 2.95
CA LYS A 15 -10.17 4.62 1.70
C LYS A 15 -9.67 6.05 1.58
N ASP A 16 -9.68 6.83 2.67
CA ASP A 16 -9.13 8.18 2.70
C ASP A 16 -7.62 8.20 2.44
N ASN A 17 -6.87 7.29 3.07
CA ASN A 17 -5.43 7.15 2.83
C ASN A 17 -5.12 6.73 1.39
N CYS A 18 -5.89 5.79 0.82
CA CYS A 18 -5.73 5.39 -0.58
C CYS A 18 -6.07 6.55 -1.54
N ALA A 19 -7.10 7.35 -1.22
CA ALA A 19 -7.47 8.51 -2.02
C ALA A 19 -6.39 9.60 -2.00
N LYS A 20 -5.80 9.88 -0.82
CA LYS A 20 -4.65 10.78 -0.68
C LYS A 20 -3.43 10.29 -1.45
N PHE A 21 -3.16 8.99 -1.37
CA PHE A 21 -2.06 8.37 -2.13
C PHE A 21 -2.30 8.56 -3.63
N ALA A 22 -3.44 8.11 -4.15
CA ALA A 22 -3.76 8.22 -5.57
C ALA A 22 -3.71 9.67 -6.07
N SER A 23 -4.26 10.64 -5.32
CA SER A 23 -4.26 12.04 -5.73
C SER A 23 -2.87 12.67 -5.74
N TYR A 24 -2.01 12.33 -4.77
CA TYR A 24 -0.65 12.86 -4.71
C TYR A 24 0.21 12.40 -5.90
N PHE A 25 0.01 11.16 -6.35
CA PHE A 25 0.76 10.56 -7.45
C PHE A 25 0.10 10.74 -8.82
N SER A 26 -1.02 11.46 -8.90
CA SER A 26 -1.81 11.55 -10.13
C SER A 26 -2.46 12.92 -10.27
N PRO A 27 -1.64 13.97 -10.51
CA PRO A 27 -2.14 15.33 -10.64
C PRO A 27 -3.10 15.53 -11.83
N ASP A 28 -3.09 14.61 -12.81
CA ASP A 28 -3.74 14.81 -14.12
C ASP A 28 -4.86 13.79 -14.43
N ASP A 29 -5.50 13.20 -13.41
CA ASP A 29 -6.55 12.16 -13.53
C ASP A 29 -6.12 10.83 -14.19
N SER A 30 -4.85 10.71 -14.62
CA SER A 30 -4.26 9.52 -15.24
C SER A 30 -3.52 8.67 -14.21
N SER A 31 -4.21 8.24 -13.15
CA SER A 31 -3.50 7.65 -12.03
C SER A 31 -2.81 6.34 -12.33
N ASN A 32 -1.51 6.27 -12.03
CA ASN A 32 -0.72 5.02 -12.14
C ASN A 32 -1.28 3.90 -11.24
N VAL A 33 -2.12 4.24 -10.25
CA VAL A 33 -2.72 3.30 -9.30
C VAL A 33 -4.22 3.53 -9.25
N GLY A 34 -5.01 2.54 -9.67
CA GLY A 34 -6.46 2.60 -9.64
C GLY A 34 -6.98 2.58 -8.20
N LEU A 35 -7.65 3.65 -7.75
CA LEU A 35 -8.09 3.80 -6.36
C LEU A 35 -8.95 2.61 -5.87
N ASN A 36 -9.96 2.22 -6.66
CA ASN A 36 -10.85 1.13 -6.29
C ASN A 36 -10.13 -0.23 -6.31
N ASP A 37 -9.24 -0.43 -7.27
CA ASP A 37 -8.47 -1.66 -7.39
C ASP A 37 -7.46 -1.78 -6.24
N LEU A 38 -6.79 -0.68 -5.87
CA LEU A 38 -5.90 -0.62 -4.70
C LEU A 38 -6.65 -0.96 -3.41
N ILE A 39 -7.84 -0.39 -3.20
CA ILE A 39 -8.67 -0.68 -2.01
C ILE A 39 -9.11 -2.15 -2.01
N PHE A 40 -9.52 -2.68 -3.17
CA PHE A 40 -9.95 -4.06 -3.30
C PHE A 40 -8.80 -5.04 -3.04
N GLU A 41 -7.65 -4.83 -3.69
CA GLU A 41 -6.46 -5.64 -3.50
C GLU A 41 -6.00 -5.60 -2.05
N LEU A 42 -5.94 -4.43 -1.40
CA LEU A 42 -5.56 -4.30 0.01
C LEU A 42 -6.53 -5.05 0.92
N SER A 43 -7.83 -5.01 0.60
CA SER A 43 -8.84 -5.75 1.36
C SER A 43 -8.65 -7.26 1.22
N VAL A 44 -8.43 -7.76 -0.01
CA VAL A 44 -8.17 -9.18 -0.27
C VAL A 44 -6.86 -9.63 0.38
N MET A 45 -5.80 -8.85 0.25
CA MET A 45 -4.50 -9.12 0.86
C MET A 45 -4.59 -9.13 2.38
N HIS A 46 -5.31 -8.17 2.97
CA HIS A 46 -5.54 -8.14 4.41
C HIS A 46 -6.28 -9.40 4.87
N LEU A 47 -7.41 -9.73 4.22
CA LEU A 47 -8.22 -10.90 4.54
C LEU A 47 -7.48 -12.24 4.39
N THR A 48 -6.56 -12.34 3.44
CA THR A 48 -5.76 -13.56 3.20
C THR A 48 -4.57 -13.70 4.15
N LEU A 49 -3.94 -12.58 4.54
CA LEU A 49 -2.74 -12.57 5.40
C LEU A 49 -3.05 -12.29 6.88
N LEU A 50 -4.34 -12.26 7.24
CA LEU A 50 -5.00 -11.70 8.44
C LEU A 50 -4.52 -12.17 9.84
N ASN A 51 -3.33 -12.76 10.00
CA ASN A 51 -2.87 -13.25 11.29
C ASN A 51 -1.41 -12.95 11.64
N ARG A 52 -0.67 -12.20 10.82
CA ARG A 52 0.69 -11.76 11.20
C ARG A 52 0.94 -10.29 10.91
N PRO A 53 1.52 -9.55 11.87
CA PRO A 53 2.16 -8.29 11.53
C PRO A 53 3.29 -8.57 10.55
N MET A 54 3.27 -7.91 9.40
CA MET A 54 4.27 -8.02 8.34
C MET A 54 4.93 -6.67 8.14
N SER A 55 6.24 -6.69 7.86
CA SER A 55 6.95 -5.46 7.52
C SER A 55 6.56 -4.99 6.12
N ALA A 56 6.69 -3.69 5.86
CA ALA A 56 6.50 -3.12 4.52
C ALA A 56 7.36 -3.83 3.45
N MET A 57 8.59 -4.20 3.80
CA MET A 57 9.51 -4.94 2.93
C MET A 57 8.97 -6.33 2.59
N TRP A 58 8.49 -7.07 3.60
CA TRP A 58 7.93 -8.40 3.39
C TRP A 58 6.68 -8.34 2.51
N ILE A 59 5.80 -7.37 2.75
CA ILE A 59 4.60 -7.14 1.92
C ILE A 59 5.01 -6.89 0.47
N PHE A 60 6.01 -6.03 0.23
CA PHE A 60 6.50 -5.75 -1.11
C PHE A 60 7.05 -6.98 -1.83
N GLU A 61 7.86 -7.80 -1.16
CA GLU A 61 8.36 -9.05 -1.74
C GLU A 61 7.22 -10.03 -2.05
N PHE A 62 6.26 -10.18 -1.13
CA PHE A 62 5.10 -11.03 -1.32
C PHE A 62 4.25 -10.60 -2.53
N VAL A 63 3.87 -9.32 -2.62
CA VAL A 63 3.03 -8.85 -3.74
C VAL A 63 3.77 -8.87 -5.07
N ARG A 64 5.09 -8.70 -5.05
CA ARG A 64 5.93 -8.83 -6.25
C ARG A 64 5.96 -10.27 -6.76
N GLU A 65 5.99 -11.25 -5.87
CA GLU A 65 6.02 -12.68 -6.24
C GLU A 65 4.64 -13.24 -6.57
N ALA A 66 3.58 -12.75 -5.91
CA ALA A 66 2.23 -13.25 -6.08
C ALA A 66 1.59 -12.83 -7.43
N ASP A 67 2.07 -11.76 -8.06
CA ASP A 67 1.61 -11.18 -9.35
C ASP A 67 0.09 -10.86 -9.44
N CYS A 68 -0.66 -11.06 -8.35
CA CYS A 68 -2.11 -10.86 -8.28
C CYS A 68 -2.53 -9.54 -7.60
N TYR A 69 -1.55 -8.72 -7.19
CA TYR A 69 -1.77 -7.42 -6.54
C TYR A 69 -1.00 -6.29 -7.27
N PRO A 70 -1.33 -5.99 -8.54
CA PRO A 70 -0.61 -5.02 -9.34
C PRO A 70 -0.65 -3.60 -8.76
N ASN A 71 -1.77 -3.16 -8.19
CA ASN A 71 -1.89 -1.82 -7.61
C ASN A 71 -1.12 -1.69 -6.29
N ILE A 72 -1.14 -2.73 -5.44
CA ILE A 72 -0.29 -2.76 -4.24
C ILE A 72 1.18 -2.75 -4.63
N SER A 73 1.56 -3.55 -5.64
CA SER A 73 2.94 -3.61 -6.15
C SER A 73 3.44 -2.23 -6.61
N ILE A 74 2.63 -1.52 -7.41
CA ILE A 74 2.96 -0.16 -7.85
C ILE A 74 3.05 0.81 -6.66
N ALA A 75 2.10 0.75 -5.72
CA ALA A 75 2.09 1.64 -4.56
C ALA A 75 3.34 1.48 -3.69
N TYR A 76 3.74 0.25 -3.39
CA TYR A 76 4.95 -0.01 -2.59
C TYR A 76 6.23 0.35 -3.36
N ARG A 77 6.29 0.12 -4.68
CA ARG A 77 7.44 0.57 -5.49
C ARG A 77 7.65 2.07 -5.42
N ILE A 78 6.56 2.84 -5.52
CA ILE A 78 6.59 4.30 -5.38
C ILE A 78 7.11 4.67 -3.99
N LEU A 79 6.56 4.07 -2.93
CA LEU A 79 6.94 4.33 -1.54
C LEU A 79 8.42 4.07 -1.26
N PHE A 80 8.94 2.92 -1.70
CA PHE A 80 10.35 2.57 -1.52
C PHE A 80 11.27 3.45 -2.35
N THR A 81 10.93 3.71 -3.62
CA THR A 81 11.74 4.60 -4.48
C THR A 81 11.81 6.02 -3.92
N MET A 82 10.71 6.52 -3.36
CA MET A 82 10.71 7.83 -2.69
C MET A 82 11.57 7.83 -1.43
N THR A 83 11.44 6.78 -0.61
CA THR A 83 12.24 6.66 0.63
C THR A 83 13.73 6.58 0.30
N ASP A 84 14.11 5.82 -0.73
CA ASP A 84 15.49 5.70 -1.20
C ASP A 84 16.02 7.03 -1.76
N CYS A 85 15.19 7.78 -2.49
CA CYS A 85 15.54 9.10 -3.00
C CYS A 85 15.80 10.11 -1.86
N ILE A 86 14.92 10.13 -0.85
CA ILE A 86 15.08 10.98 0.34
C ILE A 86 16.36 10.59 1.09
N ALA A 87 16.59 9.31 1.35
CA ALA A 87 17.79 8.83 2.03
C ALA A 87 19.08 9.14 1.24
N SER A 88 19.03 9.01 -0.09
CA SER A 88 20.15 9.37 -0.97
C SER A 88 20.42 10.87 -0.98
N ALA A 89 19.38 11.69 -0.96
CA ALA A 89 19.50 13.15 -0.90
C ALA A 89 20.11 13.58 0.44
N GLU A 90 19.60 13.06 1.57
CA GLU A 90 20.12 13.35 2.91
C GLU A 90 21.58 12.94 3.09
N ARG A 91 21.98 11.79 2.52
CA ARG A 91 23.38 11.30 2.58
C ARG A 91 24.35 12.10 1.70
N SER A 92 23.82 12.89 0.76
CA SER A 92 24.60 13.72 -0.15
C SER A 92 24.82 15.16 0.37
N PHE A 93 24.24 15.52 1.52
CA PHE A 93 24.45 16.79 2.24
C PHE A 93 25.46 16.63 3.39
#